data_AF-M0KR63-F1
#
_entry.id   AF-M0KR63-F1
#
_cell.length_a   1.000
_cell.length_b   1.000
_cell.length_c   1.000
_cell.angle_alpha   90.00
_cell.angle_beta   90.00
_cell.angle_gamma   90.00
#
_symmetry.space_group_name_H-M   'P 1'
#
loop_
_entity.id
_entity.type
_entity.pdbx_description
1 polymer ?
#
loop_
_entity_poly.entity_id
_entity_poly.type
_entity_poly.pdbx_seq_one_letter_code
_entity_poly.pdbx_strand_id
1 'polypeptide(L)'
;MPSPRPFIDPATGELETARIISEAVPLAKLIGVCVTGSLPPYAIVFFGSESSALGALLALLGDFILAVGAGVVLMYVIARGIQLAGE
;
A
#
# COMPACT_ATOMS: atom_id res chain seq x y z
N MET A 1 -13.68 18.74 23.47
CA MET A 1 -12.20 18.61 23.58
C MET A 1 -11.63 18.77 22.17
N PRO A 2 -10.56 19.54 21.96
CA PRO A 2 -9.88 19.56 20.66
C PRO A 2 -9.41 18.14 20.34
N SER A 3 -9.69 17.65 19.13
CA SER A 3 -9.16 16.36 18.67
C SER A 3 -7.64 16.47 18.60
N PRO A 4 -6.87 15.59 19.29
CA PRO A 4 -5.43 15.56 19.19
C PRO A 4 -5.01 15.44 17.73
N ARG A 5 -4.02 16.22 17.30
CA ARG A 5 -3.46 16.07 15.95
C ARG A 5 -2.57 14.81 15.96
N PRO A 6 -2.90 13.74 15.21
CA PRO A 6 -2.27 12.44 15.40
C PRO A 6 -0.79 12.38 15.06
N PHE A 7 -0.23 13.37 14.36
CA PHE A 7 1.19 13.40 13.96
C PHE A 7 1.96 14.59 14.53
N ILE A 8 1.36 15.32 15.49
CA ILE A 8 1.97 16.50 16.08
C ILE A 8 2.18 16.24 17.57
N ASP A 9 3.40 16.47 18.04
CA ASP A 9 3.73 16.42 19.45
C ASP A 9 2.94 17.51 20.20
N PRO A 10 2.09 17.16 21.18
CA PRO A 10 1.30 18.13 21.94
C PRO A 10 2.14 19.12 22.76
N ALA A 11 3.37 18.77 23.13
CA ALA A 11 4.24 19.59 23.96
C ALA A 11 5.06 20.61 23.16
N THR A 12 5.52 20.23 21.98
CA THR A 12 6.38 21.07 21.12
C THR A 12 5.64 21.68 19.94
N GLY A 13 4.52 21.09 19.53
CA GLY A 13 3.79 21.47 18.32
C GLY A 13 4.49 21.00 17.03
N GLU A 14 5.55 20.21 17.13
CA GLU A 14 6.34 19.72 16.00
C GLU A 14 5.83 18.38 15.45
N LEU A 15 6.30 18.03 14.26
CA LEU A 15 5.93 16.78 13.60
C LEU A 15 6.59 15.57 14.26
N GLU A 16 5.79 14.63 14.75
CA GLU A 16 6.27 13.39 15.37
C GLU A 16 6.68 12.37 14.29
N THR A 17 7.88 12.57 13.75
CA THR A 17 8.41 11.76 12.62
C THR A 17 8.49 10.26 12.96
N ALA A 18 8.80 9.92 14.21
CA ALA A 18 8.81 8.53 14.67
C ALA A 18 7.44 7.86 14.49
N ARG A 19 6.36 8.58 14.82
CA ARG A 19 4.98 8.10 14.66
C ARG A 19 4.64 7.92 13.18
N ILE A 20 4.97 8.89 12.34
CA ILE A 20 4.77 8.78 10.88
C ILE A 20 5.43 7.52 10.32
N ILE A 21 6.69 7.27 10.69
CA ILE A 21 7.41 6.07 10.23
C ILE A 21 6.73 4.80 10.74
N SER A 22 6.32 4.76 12.01
CA SER A 22 5.63 3.59 12.56
C SER A 22 4.31 3.27 11.86
N GLU A 23 3.58 4.29 11.38
CA GLU A 23 2.36 4.12 10.59
C GLU A 23 2.63 3.73 9.14
N ALA A 24 3.75 4.19 8.58
CA ALA A 24 4.16 3.86 7.22
C ALA A 24 4.62 2.40 7.08
N VAL A 25 5.18 1.79 8.13
CA VAL A 25 5.69 0.40 8.08
C VAL A 25 4.59 -0.62 7.73
N PRO A 26 3.43 -0.64 8.38
CA PRO A 26 2.32 -1.52 7.99
C PRO A 26 1.86 -1.32 6.54
N LEU A 27 1.75 -0.07 6.08
CA LEU A 27 1.40 0.26 4.70
C LEU A 27 2.42 -0.30 3.71
N ALA A 28 3.71 -0.08 3.97
CA ALA A 28 4.80 -0.59 3.14
C ALA A 28 4.79 -2.12 3.08
N LYS A 29 4.45 -2.81 4.18
CA LYS A 29 4.31 -4.28 4.18
C LYS A 29 3.15 -4.74 3.29
N LEU A 30 1.99 -4.10 3.35
CA LEU A 30 0.85 -4.43 2.50
C LEU A 30 1.16 -4.22 1.02
N ILE A 31 1.72 -3.06 0.68
CA ILE A 31 2.16 -2.75 -0.68
C ILE A 31 3.19 -3.78 -1.15
N GLY A 32 4.17 -4.08 -0.30
CA GLY A 32 5.23 -5.05 -0.59
C GLY A 32 4.68 -6.43 -0.94
N VAL A 33 3.65 -6.92 -0.23
CA VAL A 33 3.01 -8.20 -0.55
C VAL A 33 2.32 -8.16 -1.92
N CYS A 34 1.55 -7.12 -2.21
CA CYS A 34 0.83 -7.00 -3.48
C CYS A 34 1.80 -6.89 -4.68
N VAL A 35 2.82 -6.03 -4.56
CA VAL A 35 3.85 -5.88 -5.58
C VAL A 35 4.60 -7.19 -5.79
N THR A 36 5.08 -7.82 -4.71
CA THR A 36 5.81 -9.09 -4.80
C THR A 36 4.95 -10.19 -5.43
N GLY A 37 3.65 -10.24 -5.11
CA GLY A 37 2.70 -11.19 -5.72
C GLY A 37 2.47 -10.95 -7.22
N SER A 38 2.56 -9.70 -7.68
CA SER A 38 2.41 -9.34 -9.09
C SER A 38 3.70 -9.50 -9.92
N LEU A 39 4.88 -9.58 -9.28
CA LEU A 39 6.15 -9.68 -10.00
C LEU A 39 6.28 -10.96 -10.85
N PRO A 40 5.90 -12.17 -10.39
CA PRO A 40 6.01 -13.38 -11.19
C PRO A 40 5.29 -13.31 -12.55
N PRO A 41 4.01 -12.90 -12.65
CA PRO A 41 3.36 -12.78 -13.95
C PRO A 41 4.08 -11.78 -14.86
N TYR A 42 4.46 -10.59 -14.37
CA TYR A 42 5.19 -9.62 -15.20
C TYR A 42 6.59 -10.10 -15.61
N ALA A 43 7.30 -10.82 -14.75
CA ALA A 43 8.61 -11.37 -15.08
C ALA A 43 8.52 -12.36 -16.24
N ILE A 44 7.52 -13.25 -16.23
CA ILE A 44 7.30 -14.21 -17.31
C ILE A 44 6.91 -13.50 -18.63
N VAL A 45 6.14 -12.41 -18.55
CA VAL A 45 5.87 -11.55 -19.72
C VAL A 45 7.16 -11.02 -20.30
N PHE A 46 7.96 -10.37 -19.45
CA PHE A 46 9.21 -9.70 -19.81
C PHE A 46 10.27 -10.64 -20.42
N PHE A 47 10.39 -11.87 -19.93
CA PHE A 47 11.43 -12.80 -20.38
C PHE A 47 11.11 -13.58 -21.68
N GLY A 48 9.94 -13.36 -22.32
CA GLY A 48 9.71 -13.97 -23.64
C GLY A 48 8.28 -14.16 -24.10
N SER A 49 7.29 -13.51 -23.47
CA SER A 49 5.89 -13.63 -23.91
C SER A 49 5.22 -12.31 -24.24
N GLU A 50 5.97 -11.20 -24.35
CA GLU A 50 5.45 -9.84 -24.61
C GLU A 50 4.46 -9.74 -25.78
N SER A 51 4.69 -10.47 -26.88
CA SER A 51 3.83 -10.42 -28.09
C SER A 51 2.81 -11.55 -28.20
N SER A 52 2.68 -12.39 -27.16
CA SER A 52 1.79 -13.55 -27.13
C SER A 52 0.48 -13.24 -26.41
N ALA A 53 -0.61 -13.89 -26.83
CA ALA A 53 -1.88 -13.89 -26.11
C ALA A 53 -1.72 -14.38 -24.66
N LEU A 54 -0.79 -15.31 -24.40
CA LEU A 54 -0.45 -15.76 -23.06
C LEU A 54 0.19 -14.64 -22.23
N GLY A 55 1.08 -13.84 -22.84
CA GLY A 55 1.69 -12.70 -22.17
C GLY A 55 0.67 -11.63 -21.81
N ALA A 56 -0.28 -11.35 -22.72
CA ALA A 56 -1.39 -10.44 -22.44
C ALA A 56 -2.27 -10.92 -21.26
N LEU A 57 -2.60 -12.22 -21.21
CA LEU A 57 -3.35 -12.81 -20.10
C LEU A 57 -2.59 -12.68 -18.77
N LEU A 58 -1.27 -12.89 -18.81
CA LEU A 58 -0.44 -12.88 -17.63
C LEU A 58 -0.18 -11.46 -17.11
N ALA A 59 -0.02 -10.49 -18.01
CA ALA A 59 0.00 -9.07 -17.68
C ALA A 59 -1.33 -8.64 -17.02
N LEU A 60 -2.47 -9.06 -17.59
CA LEU A 60 -3.79 -8.80 -17.01
C LEU A 60 -3.93 -9.40 -15.61
N LEU A 61 -3.36 -10.57 -15.36
CA LEU A 61 -3.33 -11.17 -14.03
C LEU A 61 -2.47 -10.34 -13.05
N GLY A 62 -1.32 -9.83 -13.50
CA GLY A 62 -0.49 -8.90 -12.71
C GLY A 62 -1.24 -7.62 -12.36
N ASP A 63 -1.91 -7.01 -13.35
CA ASP A 63 -2.72 -5.79 -13.18
C ASP A 63 -3.86 -6.04 -12.20
N PHE A 64 -4.52 -7.20 -12.29
CA PHE A 64 -5.59 -7.59 -11.38
C PHE A 64 -5.10 -7.68 -9.93
N ILE A 65 -3.94 -8.32 -9.70
CA ILE A 65 -3.34 -8.42 -8.37
C ILE A 65 -3.03 -7.02 -7.80
N LEU A 66 -2.46 -6.12 -8.62
CA LEU A 66 -2.17 -4.75 -8.22
C LEU A 66 -3.44 -3.95 -7.95
N ALA A 67 -4.47 -4.09 -8.77
CA ALA A 67 -5.75 -3.38 -8.60
C ALA A 67 -6.46 -3.79 -7.31
N VAL A 68 -6.57 -5.10 -7.06
CA VAL A 68 -7.14 -5.62 -5.80
C VAL A 68 -6.27 -5.19 -4.62
N GLY A 69 -4.96 -5.30 -4.74
CA GLY A 69 -4.01 -4.87 -3.71
C GLY A 69 -4.13 -3.40 -3.35
N ALA A 70 -4.27 -2.53 -4.34
CA ALA A 70 -4.51 -1.10 -4.13
C ALA A 70 -5.81 -0.83 -3.38
N GLY A 71 -6.89 -1.56 -3.70
CA GLY A 71 -8.15 -1.49 -2.96
C GLY A 71 -7.99 -1.89 -1.50
N VAL A 72 -7.25 -2.97 -1.21
CA VAL A 72 -6.97 -3.43 0.16
C VAL A 72 -6.13 -2.41 0.93
N VAL A 73 -5.07 -1.86 0.31
CA VAL A 73 -4.23 -0.81 0.92
C VAL A 73 -5.07 0.43 1.25
N LEU A 74 -5.96 0.84 0.34
CA LEU A 74 -6.85 1.97 0.57
C LEU A 74 -7.81 1.73 1.74
N MET A 75 -8.42 0.54 1.82
CA MET A 75 -9.27 0.18 2.96
C MET A 75 -8.50 0.24 4.29
N TYR A 76 -7.25 -0.24 4.31
CA TYR A 76 -6.40 -0.15 5.48
C TYR A 76 -6.10 1.31 5.87
N VAL A 77 -5.75 2.17 4.90
CA VAL A 77 -5.52 3.62 5.13
C VAL A 77 -6.76 4.26 5.77
N ILE A 78 -7.95 3.99 5.24
CA ILE A 78 -9.21 4.54 5.76
C ILE A 78 -9.44 4.06 7.20
N ALA A 79 -9.36 2.75 7.44
CA ALA A 79 -9.57 2.19 8.77
C ALA A 79 -8.58 2.75 9.80
N ARG A 80 -7.30 2.86 9.43
CA ARG A 80 -6.26 3.40 10.30
C ARG A 80 -6.45 4.90 10.54
N GLY A 81 -6.86 5.66 9.53
CA GLY A 81 -7.19 7.08 9.68
C GLY A 81 -8.33 7.32 10.65
N ILE A 82 -9.39 6.50 10.60
CA ILE A 82 -10.51 6.55 11.55
C ILE A 82 -10.02 6.24 12.97
N GLN A 83 -9.18 5.21 13.12
CA GLN A 83 -8.62 4.84 14.42
C GLN A 83 -7.79 5.98 15.03
N LEU A 84 -6.86 6.56 14.25
CA LEU A 84 -6.01 7.67 14.69
C LEU A 84 -6.81 8.93 15.04
N ALA A 85 -7.98 9.15 14.43
CA ALA A 85 -8.85 10.28 14.73
C ALA A 85 -9.71 10.06 15.99
N GLY A 86 -9.92 8.81 16.39
CA GLY A 86 -10.67 8.43 17.59
C GLY A 86 -9.81 8.26 18.85
N GLU A 87 -8.48 8.28 18.70
CA GLU A 87 -7.48 8.36 19.78
C GLU A 87 -7.38 9.79 20.35
#